data_AF-A0A5A7UDX4-F1
#
_entry.id   AF-A0A5A7UDX4-F1
#
_cell.length_a   1.000
_cell.length_b   1.000
_cell.length_c   1.000
_cell.angle_alpha   90.00
_cell.angle_beta   90.00
_cell.angle_gamma   90.00
#
_symmetry.space_group_name_H-M   'P 1'
#
loop_
_entity.id
_entity.type
_entity.pdbx_description
1 polymer ?
#
loop_
_entity_poly.entity_id
_entity_poly.type
_entity_poly.pdbx_seq_one_letter_code
_entity_poly.pdbx_strand_id
1 'polypeptide(L)'
;MQVMANQAPVGGAIPVSRVKIPKPKPFCGTRDAKALEKYIFDLEQYFRATNTVTEEAKVMLAMMHLSEDAKLWWRSRFVDMQEGRCTIDTWDALKRELRSQFFPENVEILARRKLLS
;
A
#
# COMPACT_ATOMS: atom_id res chain seq x y z
N MET A 1 52.78 41.88 12.80
CA MET A 1 52.87 40.44 12.49
C MET A 1 51.62 39.78 13.07
N GLN A 2 50.71 39.29 12.23
CA GLN A 2 49.42 38.71 12.65
C GLN A 2 49.52 37.19 12.61
N VAL A 3 49.26 36.54 13.75
CA VAL A 3 49.32 35.08 13.92
C VAL A 3 48.02 34.48 13.40
N MET A 4 48.10 33.64 12.38
CA MET A 4 46.94 32.88 11.88
C MET A 4 46.73 31.64 12.76
N ALA A 5 45.60 31.59 13.46
CA ALA A 5 45.14 30.39 14.16
C ALA A 5 44.43 29.47 13.16
N ASN A 6 45.04 28.32 12.87
CA ASN A 6 44.41 27.25 12.12
C ASN A 6 43.48 26.44 13.04
N GLN A 7 42.18 26.72 12.99
CA GLN A 7 41.16 25.83 13.53
C GLN A 7 40.75 24.81 12.46
N ALA A 8 41.00 23.53 12.75
CA ALA A 8 40.54 22.40 11.96
C ALA A 8 39.00 22.28 12.03
N PRO A 9 38.32 21.79 10.97
CA PRO A 9 36.87 21.65 11.00
C PRO A 9 36.46 20.56 12.00
N VAL A 10 35.49 20.95 12.85
CA VAL A 10 34.69 20.11 13.73
C VAL A 10 34.23 18.84 13.01
N GLY A 11 34.32 17.72 13.71
CA GLY A 11 33.98 16.37 13.27
C GLY A 11 32.73 16.35 12.37
N GLY A 12 32.96 16.04 11.10
CA GLY A 12 31.91 15.81 10.13
C GLY A 12 31.06 14.65 10.61
N ALA A 13 29.80 14.93 10.96
CA ALA A 13 28.78 13.92 11.07
C ALA A 13 28.79 13.13 9.75
N ILE A 14 29.05 11.82 9.82
CA ILE A 14 28.95 10.94 8.67
C ILE A 14 27.56 11.16 8.06
N PRO A 15 27.45 11.52 6.77
CA PRO A 15 26.15 11.62 6.13
C PRO A 15 25.50 10.24 6.22
N VAL A 16 24.46 10.13 7.05
CA VAL A 16 23.60 8.94 7.05
C VAL A 16 23.15 8.76 5.61
N SER A 17 23.61 7.70 4.98
CA SER A 17 23.35 7.41 3.58
C SER A 17 21.85 7.52 3.33
N ARG A 18 21.44 8.31 2.32
CA ARG A 18 20.06 8.34 1.83
C ARG A 18 19.74 6.98 1.21
N VAL A 19 19.41 6.00 2.05
CA VAL A 19 18.99 4.67 1.62
C VAL A 19 17.78 4.84 0.71
N LYS A 20 17.91 4.44 -0.56
CA LYS A 20 16.79 4.45 -1.49
C LYS A 20 15.80 3.39 -1.03
N ILE A 21 14.61 3.82 -0.60
CA ILE A 21 13.55 2.89 -0.19
C ILE A 21 13.02 2.22 -1.46
N PRO A 22 13.05 0.87 -1.54
CA PRO A 22 12.51 0.15 -2.69
C PRO A 22 10.99 0.32 -2.74
N LYS A 23 10.46 0.56 -3.94
CA LYS A 23 9.01 0.64 -4.16
C LYS A 23 8.37 -0.75 -4.02
N PRO A 24 7.15 -0.85 -3.47
CA PRO A 24 6.41 -2.11 -3.40
C PRO A 24 6.16 -2.68 -4.79
N LYS A 25 6.11 -4.01 -4.89
CA LYS A 25 5.69 -4.67 -6.14
C LYS A 25 4.20 -4.43 -6.37
N PRO A 26 3.78 -4.10 -7.61
CA PRO A 26 2.37 -3.97 -7.90
C PRO A 26 1.60 -5.28 -7.70
N PHE A 27 0.34 -5.17 -7.30
CA PHE A 27 -0.59 -6.31 -7.25
C PHE A 27 -1.48 -6.29 -8.49
N CYS A 28 -1.53 -7.41 -9.23
CA CYS A 28 -2.27 -7.53 -10.48
C CYS A 28 -3.72 -8.01 -10.30
N GLY A 29 -4.11 -8.47 -9.12
CA GLY A 29 -5.49 -8.95 -8.88
C GLY A 29 -5.65 -10.46 -9.02
N THR A 30 -4.56 -11.23 -8.97
CA THR A 30 -4.66 -12.69 -8.85
C THR A 30 -5.44 -13.08 -7.60
N ARG A 31 -6.37 -14.04 -7.73
CA ARG A 31 -7.14 -14.58 -6.59
C ARG A 31 -6.31 -15.54 -5.74
N ASP A 32 -5.20 -15.03 -5.22
CA ASP A 32 -4.22 -15.75 -4.41
C ASP A 32 -4.04 -15.00 -3.09
N ALA A 33 -4.47 -15.63 -1.99
CA ALA A 33 -4.37 -15.05 -0.66
C ALA A 33 -2.91 -14.74 -0.28
N LYS A 34 -1.94 -15.58 -0.66
CA LYS A 34 -0.53 -15.37 -0.35
C LYS A 34 0.02 -14.17 -1.12
N ALA A 35 -0.34 -14.02 -2.40
CA ALA A 35 0.08 -12.87 -3.20
C ALA A 35 -0.49 -11.57 -2.62
N LEU A 36 -1.77 -11.57 -2.23
CA LEU A 36 -2.41 -10.41 -1.61
C LEU A 36 -1.81 -10.06 -0.24
N GLU A 37 -1.63 -11.04 0.65
CA GLU A 37 -1.03 -10.77 1.97
C GLU A 37 0.41 -10.27 1.85
N LYS A 38 1.18 -10.79 0.89
CA LYS A 38 2.52 -10.26 0.59
C LYS A 38 2.46 -8.79 0.18
N TYR A 39 1.53 -8.43 -0.70
CA TYR A 39 1.35 -7.05 -1.15
C TYR A 39 0.99 -6.11 0.01
N ILE A 40 0.04 -6.52 0.86
CA ILE A 40 -0.37 -5.79 2.06
C ILE A 40 0.84 -5.58 2.98
N PHE A 41 1.60 -6.63 3.25
CA PHE A 41 2.78 -6.57 4.11
C PHE A 41 3.86 -5.63 3.54
N ASP A 42 4.18 -5.74 2.26
CA ASP A 42 5.18 -4.89 1.60
C ASP A 42 4.80 -3.40 1.69
N LEU A 43 3.52 -3.06 1.55
CA LEU A 43 3.02 -1.69 1.73
C LEU A 43 3.13 -1.22 3.17
N GLU A 44 2.81 -2.05 4.16
CA GLU A 44 2.95 -1.69 5.57
C GLU A 44 4.41 -1.39 5.94
N GLN A 45 5.36 -2.14 5.38
CA GLN A 45 6.80 -1.82 5.54
C GLN A 45 7.18 -0.53 4.82
N TYR A 46 6.67 -0.32 3.62
CA TYR A 46 6.92 0.90 2.85
C TYR A 46 6.42 2.13 3.59
N PHE A 47 5.19 2.11 4.13
CA PHE A 47 4.63 3.22 4.91
C PHE A 47 5.50 3.56 6.13
N ARG A 48 6.02 2.54 6.83
CA ARG A 48 6.95 2.76 7.95
C ARG A 48 8.25 3.40 7.48
N ALA A 49 8.82 2.91 6.39
CA ALA A 49 10.07 3.43 5.83
C ALA A 49 9.93 4.88 5.31
N THR A 50 8.77 5.24 4.76
CA THR A 50 8.49 6.58 4.21
C THR A 50 7.81 7.52 5.19
N ASN A 51 7.58 7.10 6.44
CA ASN A 51 6.82 7.83 7.45
C ASN A 51 5.44 8.29 6.94
N THR A 52 4.76 7.43 6.17
CA THR A 52 3.40 7.69 5.69
C THR A 52 2.40 7.42 6.81
N VAL A 53 1.94 8.50 7.45
CA VAL A 53 1.09 8.41 8.65
C VAL A 53 -0.40 8.54 8.37
N THR A 54 -0.81 9.38 7.41
CA THR A 54 -2.24 9.64 7.16
C THR A 54 -2.88 8.47 6.43
N GLU A 55 -4.11 8.15 6.81
CA GLU A 55 -4.85 7.02 6.25
C GLU A 55 -5.15 7.25 4.75
N GLU A 56 -5.47 8.48 4.38
CA GLU A 56 -5.73 8.88 2.99
C GLU A 56 -4.49 8.68 2.12
N ALA A 57 -3.29 9.01 2.63
CA ALA A 57 -2.05 8.81 1.90
C ALA A 57 -1.71 7.32 1.77
N LYS A 58 -1.97 6.50 2.80
CA LYS A 58 -1.80 5.04 2.73
C LYS A 58 -2.72 4.43 1.68
N VAL A 59 -4.01 4.78 1.70
CA VAL A 59 -4.98 4.33 0.69
C VAL A 59 -4.50 4.77 -0.69
N MET A 60 -4.21 6.05 -0.90
CA MET A 60 -3.76 6.58 -2.19
C MET A 60 -2.51 5.84 -2.72
N LEU A 61 -1.48 5.67 -1.89
CA LEU A 61 -0.25 4.96 -2.25
C LEU A 61 -0.54 3.50 -2.62
N ALA A 62 -1.37 2.80 -1.85
CA ALA A 62 -1.78 1.44 -2.18
C ALA A 62 -2.52 1.39 -3.52
N MET A 63 -3.46 2.30 -3.78
CA MET A 63 -4.18 2.30 -5.07
C MET A 63 -3.28 2.57 -6.27
N MET A 64 -2.24 3.38 -6.08
CA MET A 64 -1.24 3.63 -7.12
C MET A 64 -0.43 2.37 -7.48
N HIS A 65 -0.22 1.45 -6.53
CA HIS A 65 0.49 0.19 -6.72
C HIS A 65 -0.43 -1.00 -7.08
N LEU A 66 -1.69 -0.75 -7.43
CA LEU A 66 -2.49 -1.75 -8.16
C LEU A 66 -2.17 -1.73 -9.65
N SER A 67 -2.38 -2.87 -10.29
CA SER A 67 -2.21 -3.11 -11.73
C SER A 67 -3.29 -4.05 -12.25
N GLU A 68 -3.46 -4.13 -13.58
CA GLU A 68 -4.34 -5.11 -14.26
C GLU A 68 -5.75 -5.18 -13.64
N ASP A 69 -6.23 -6.38 -13.31
CA ASP A 69 -7.57 -6.63 -12.78
C ASP A 69 -7.81 -5.90 -11.46
N ALA A 70 -6.79 -5.77 -10.62
CA ALA A 70 -6.89 -4.99 -9.39
C ALA A 70 -7.12 -3.50 -9.66
N LYS A 71 -6.49 -2.95 -10.70
CA LYS A 71 -6.72 -1.55 -11.11
C LYS A 71 -8.13 -1.35 -11.65
N LEU A 72 -8.64 -2.30 -12.44
CA LEU A 72 -10.00 -2.26 -12.98
C LEU A 72 -11.05 -2.33 -11.87
N TRP A 73 -10.87 -3.24 -10.91
CA TRP A 73 -11.72 -3.31 -9.73
C TRP A 73 -11.74 -1.99 -8.95
N TRP A 74 -10.56 -1.39 -8.69
CA TRP A 74 -10.50 -0.11 -8.01
C TRP A 74 -11.23 1.00 -8.76
N ARG A 75 -11.14 1.03 -10.10
CA ARG A 75 -11.87 2.01 -10.91
C ARG A 75 -13.38 1.93 -10.66
N SER A 76 -13.94 0.74 -10.49
CA SER A 76 -15.35 0.57 -10.11
C SER A 76 -15.64 1.13 -8.72
N ARG A 77 -14.80 0.81 -7.73
CA ARG A 77 -14.95 1.32 -6.35
C ARG A 77 -14.80 2.83 -6.25
N PHE A 78 -13.92 3.42 -7.04
CA PHE A 78 -13.73 4.86 -7.08
C PHE A 78 -15.00 5.58 -7.57
N VAL A 79 -15.70 5.03 -8.57
CA VAL A 79 -17.00 5.56 -9.00
C VAL A 79 -18.03 5.44 -7.87
N ASP A 80 -18.08 4.30 -7.19
CA ASP A 80 -18.98 4.11 -6.04
C ASP A 80 -18.72 5.15 -4.93
N MET A 81 -17.46 5.49 -4.66
CA MET A 81 -17.08 6.52 -3.69
C MET A 81 -17.52 7.92 -4.12
N GLN A 82 -17.34 8.26 -5.39
CA GLN A 82 -17.77 9.55 -5.95
C GLN A 82 -19.30 9.72 -5.89
N GLU A 83 -20.04 8.62 -5.97
CA GLU A 83 -21.50 8.58 -5.85
C GLU A 83 -21.98 8.41 -4.40
N GLY A 84 -21.06 8.37 -3.42
CA GLY A 84 -21.38 8.20 -2.00
C GLY A 84 -21.93 6.82 -1.62
N ARG A 85 -21.75 5.81 -2.48
CA ARG A 85 -22.22 4.42 -2.27
C ARG A 85 -21.29 3.59 -1.40
N CYS A 86 -20.01 3.96 -1.32
CA CYS A 86 -19.06 3.32 -0.41
C CYS A 86 -18.00 4.32 0.10
N THR A 87 -17.32 3.95 1.18
CA THR A 87 -16.24 4.75 1.78
C THR A 87 -15.07 3.83 2.10
N ILE A 88 -13.92 4.09 1.45
CA ILE A 88 -12.66 3.39 1.66
C ILE A 88 -11.60 4.47 1.92
N ASP A 89 -11.62 5.01 3.13
CA ASP A 89 -10.76 6.12 3.59
C ASP A 89 -9.65 5.66 4.55
N THR A 90 -9.73 4.43 5.05
CA THR A 90 -8.74 3.83 5.93
C THR A 90 -8.01 2.66 5.29
N TRP A 91 -6.77 2.45 5.72
CA TRP A 91 -5.96 1.30 5.31
C TRP A 91 -6.65 -0.01 5.68
N ASP A 92 -7.31 -0.08 6.84
CA ASP A 92 -8.01 -1.28 7.27
C ASP A 92 -9.25 -1.59 6.42
N ALA A 93 -10.06 -0.56 6.09
CA ALA A 93 -11.18 -0.73 5.16
C ALA A 93 -10.71 -1.22 3.79
N LEU A 94 -9.62 -0.66 3.27
CA LEU A 94 -9.04 -1.11 2.01
C LEU A 94 -8.57 -2.57 2.08
N LYS A 95 -7.89 -2.97 3.15
CA LYS A 95 -7.47 -4.37 3.36
C LYS A 95 -8.67 -5.33 3.34
N ARG A 96 -9.78 -4.96 4.00
CA ARG A 96 -11.01 -5.77 4.01
C ARG A 96 -11.61 -5.93 2.61
N GLU A 97 -11.71 -4.84 1.86
CA GLU A 97 -12.23 -4.85 0.48
C GLU A 97 -11.34 -5.67 -0.47
N LEU A 98 -10.02 -5.50 -0.38
CA LEU A 98 -9.06 -6.29 -1.17
C LEU A 98 -9.18 -7.78 -0.87
N ARG A 99 -9.28 -8.17 0.40
CA ARG A 99 -9.46 -9.57 0.79
C ARG A 99 -10.80 -10.12 0.31
N SER A 100 -11.88 -9.36 0.46
CA SER A 100 -13.20 -9.73 -0.03
C SER A 100 -13.19 -10.01 -1.54
N GLN A 101 -12.50 -9.17 -2.31
CA GLN A 101 -12.45 -9.28 -3.76
C GLN A 101 -11.50 -10.39 -4.27
N PHE A 102 -10.31 -10.47 -3.69
CA PHE A 102 -9.20 -11.26 -4.24
C PHE A 102 -8.84 -12.50 -3.43
N PHE A 103 -9.55 -12.78 -2.32
CA PHE A 103 -9.45 -14.12 -1.76
C PHE A 103 -10.16 -15.13 -2.68
N PRO A 104 -9.63 -16.35 -2.80
CA PRO A 104 -10.36 -17.44 -3.43
C PRO A 104 -11.65 -17.65 -2.65
N GLU A 105 -12.79 -17.64 -3.35
CA GLU A 105 -14.06 -17.99 -2.72
C GLU A 105 -13.96 -19.42 -2.20
N ASN A 106 -14.39 -19.63 -0.95
CA ASN A 106 -14.55 -20.97 -0.42
C ASN A 106 -15.59 -21.70 -1.28
N VAL A 107 -15.24 -22.88 -1.76
CA VAL A 107 -16.08 -23.72 -2.65
C VAL A 107 -17.46 -24.01 -2.01
N GLU A 108 -17.50 -24.09 -0.69
CA GLU A 108 -18.73 -24.29 0.08
C GLU A 108 -19.67 -23.08 0.04
N ILE A 109 -19.12 -21.87 -0.03
CA ILE A 109 -19.90 -20.61 -0.16
C ILE A 109 -20.49 -20.50 -1.57
N LEU A 110 -19.73 -20.91 -2.60
CA LEU A 110 -20.23 -20.98 -3.98
C LEU A 110 -21.38 -21.99 -4.12
N ALA A 111 -21.25 -23.16 -3.48
CA ALA A 111 -22.31 -24.16 -3.45
C ALA A 111 -23.59 -23.62 -2.79
N ARG A 112 -23.46 -22.89 -1.66
CA ARG A 112 -24.62 -22.30 -0.97
C ARG A 112 -25.28 -21.17 -1.75
N ARG A 113 -24.52 -20.28 -2.40
CA ARG A 113 -25.10 -19.22 -3.25
C ARG A 113 -25.89 -19.79 -4.43
N LYS A 114 -25.38 -20.84 -5.07
CA LYS A 114 -26.07 -21.50 -6.19
C LYS A 114 -27.35 -22.25 -5.79
N LEU A 115 -27.47 -22.66 -4.52
CA LEU A 115 -28.70 -23.31 -4.02
C LEU A 115 -29.78 -22.30 -3.61
N LEU A 116 -29.43 -21.02 -3.46
CA LEU A 116 -30.33 -19.94 -3.04
C LEU A 116 -30.69 -18.98 -4.19
N SER A 117 -30.22 -19.24 -5.40
CA SER A 117 -30.54 -18.53 -6.65
C SER A 117 -31.40 -19.39 -7.57
#